data_AF-A0A6A0ADA4-F1
#
_entry.id   AF-A0A6A0ADA4-F1
#
_cell.length_a   1.000
_cell.length_b   1.000
_cell.length_c   1.000
_cell.angle_alpha   90.00
_cell.angle_beta   90.00
_cell.angle_gamma   90.00
#
_symmetry.space_group_name_H-M   'P 1'
#
loop_
_entity.id
_entity.type
_entity.pdbx_description
1 polymer ?
#
loop_
_entity_poly.entity_id
_entity_poly.type
_entity_poly.pdbx_seq_one_letter_code
_entity_poly.pdbx_strand_id
1 'polypeptide(L)'
;MATLNGMKMRTPTSVSASSRPVAKPVPTCCPSCMCSSCRGVSVRALALAPSPRQEGISVRQANFSTNATAVATAGPRVENEADLNQRHHNVSGYFPSALGVDDFMARVEVALSGFGFTGENSIAMTNLCRDEVTTVLKDKIESVFGGSFNTNGLGAVLTCGVTGMGAGFSHSPVSNGKEHYVFFAFPHIGINSAGEVGAITRPGRPVKSCACGALQKCLIELKAEGYSKNCKVPGVHDPLDPEYSILKQRLARRVRYENIDPTKMDLVSITGLAERTITNKAVDFKKANIAVVTGVQIHNWATELDARSGVPSLEFVAPAKVFVVVDGRKTFIDLSRVPTMSPRQLQLMAKASVSGHKDEDQVAIGKTVAGTLKEIPLKYLTQRLGVTKDPEELTMPGMSYTW
;
A
#
# COMPACT_ATOMS: atom_id res chain seq x y z
N MET A 1 -54.20 -55.85 -5.94
CA MET A 1 -53.64 -54.98 -7.00
C MET A 1 -52.17 -54.75 -6.69
N ALA A 2 -51.31 -55.25 -7.58
CA ALA A 2 -49.86 -55.25 -7.44
C ALA A 2 -49.24 -53.90 -7.83
N THR A 3 -48.16 -53.47 -7.17
CA THR A 3 -46.83 -53.39 -7.81
C THR A 3 -45.74 -53.02 -6.79
N LEU A 4 -44.77 -53.92 -6.67
CA LEU A 4 -43.41 -53.72 -6.17
C LEU A 4 -42.52 -53.31 -7.34
N ASN A 5 -41.55 -52.42 -7.13
CA ASN A 5 -40.32 -52.28 -7.91
C ASN A 5 -39.31 -51.58 -6.99
N GLY A 6 -38.06 -52.01 -6.80
CA GLY A 6 -37.25 -52.92 -7.58
C GLY A 6 -35.81 -52.38 -7.54
N MET A 7 -35.11 -52.65 -6.44
CA MET A 7 -33.72 -52.24 -6.17
C MET A 7 -32.77 -53.29 -6.78
N LYS A 8 -31.83 -52.90 -7.64
CA LYS A 8 -30.70 -53.75 -8.06
C LYS A 8 -29.39 -52.97 -8.17
N MET A 9 -28.42 -53.47 -7.42
CA MET A 9 -27.00 -53.13 -7.46
C MET A 9 -26.35 -53.48 -8.80
N ARG A 10 -25.32 -52.71 -9.19
CA ARG A 10 -24.21 -53.21 -10.03
C ARG A 10 -22.88 -52.65 -9.49
N THR A 11 -21.97 -53.57 -9.20
CA THR A 11 -20.53 -53.34 -8.96
C THR A 11 -19.74 -53.74 -10.23
N PRO A 12 -18.40 -53.72 -10.27
CA PRO A 12 -17.64 -52.83 -11.14
C PRO A 12 -16.94 -53.57 -12.30
N THR A 13 -16.69 -52.90 -13.43
CA THR A 13 -15.89 -53.46 -14.52
C THR A 13 -14.62 -52.65 -14.76
N SER A 14 -13.52 -53.29 -14.35
CA SER A 14 -12.19 -53.38 -14.97
C SER A 14 -11.67 -52.28 -15.91
N VAL A 15 -10.49 -51.82 -15.53
CA VAL A 15 -9.47 -51.05 -16.24
C VAL A 15 -8.98 -51.77 -17.51
N SER A 16 -8.81 -51.04 -18.61
CA SER A 16 -7.98 -51.43 -19.75
C SER A 16 -7.14 -50.24 -20.25
N ALA A 17 -6.00 -50.57 -20.84
CA ALA A 17 -4.79 -49.76 -20.89
C ALA A 17 -4.64 -48.85 -22.12
N SER A 18 -3.76 -47.87 -21.93
CA SER A 18 -2.86 -47.24 -22.91
C SER A 18 -3.47 -46.48 -24.10
N SER A 19 -3.37 -45.14 -24.03
CA SER A 19 -3.08 -44.32 -25.20
C SER A 19 -2.05 -43.24 -24.84
N ARG A 20 -1.03 -43.12 -25.68
CA ARG A 20 0.11 -42.19 -25.55
C ARG A 20 -0.38 -40.73 -25.58
N PRO A 21 0.22 -39.79 -24.82
CA PRO A 21 -0.11 -38.40 -24.97
C PRO A 21 0.50 -37.84 -26.26
N VAL A 22 -0.37 -37.30 -27.12
CA VAL A 22 -0.01 -36.43 -28.24
C VAL A 22 0.60 -35.14 -27.65
N ALA A 23 1.82 -34.81 -28.08
CA ALA A 23 2.52 -33.60 -27.66
C ALA A 23 1.71 -32.34 -28.04
N LYS A 24 1.42 -31.50 -27.06
CA LYS A 24 0.87 -30.15 -27.29
C LYS A 24 2.02 -29.19 -27.67
N PRO A 25 1.75 -28.18 -28.51
CA PRO A 25 2.77 -27.23 -28.93
C PRO A 25 3.21 -26.36 -27.74
N VAL A 26 4.54 -26.22 -27.60
CA VAL A 26 5.19 -25.32 -26.64
C VAL A 26 4.92 -23.87 -27.10
N PRO A 27 4.46 -22.96 -26.23
CA PRO A 27 4.36 -21.56 -26.59
C PRO A 27 5.77 -20.97 -26.73
N THR A 28 6.08 -20.45 -27.91
CA THR A 28 7.29 -19.70 -28.19
C THR A 28 7.31 -18.43 -27.33
N CYS A 29 8.27 -18.35 -26.42
CA CYS A 29 8.55 -17.14 -25.63
C CYS A 29 9.87 -16.51 -26.07
N CYS A 30 9.95 -15.19 -25.92
CA CYS A 30 11.01 -14.30 -26.41
C CYS A 30 12.42 -14.76 -25.94
N PRO A 31 13.45 -14.73 -26.82
CA PRO A 31 14.78 -15.30 -26.52
C PRO A 31 15.61 -14.56 -25.45
N SER A 32 15.03 -13.59 -24.72
CA SER A 32 15.73 -12.74 -23.75
C SER A 32 15.27 -12.90 -22.28
N CYS A 33 14.41 -13.87 -21.97
CA CYS A 33 13.94 -14.08 -20.59
C CYS A 33 14.86 -15.03 -19.79
N MET A 34 15.49 -14.53 -18.72
CA MET A 34 16.29 -15.34 -17.77
C MET A 34 15.72 -15.33 -16.34
N CYS A 35 14.44 -15.66 -16.18
CA CYS A 35 13.88 -15.87 -14.84
C CYS A 35 14.25 -17.25 -14.26
N SER A 36 14.28 -17.35 -12.93
CA SER A 36 14.76 -18.49 -12.14
C SER A 36 13.97 -19.78 -12.34
N SER A 37 12.79 -19.73 -12.97
CA SER A 37 11.96 -20.90 -13.32
C SER A 37 12.45 -21.66 -14.57
N CYS A 38 13.52 -21.20 -15.24
CA CYS A 38 14.03 -21.81 -16.48
C CYS A 38 15.45 -22.42 -16.37
N ARG A 39 16.06 -22.50 -15.18
CA ARG A 39 17.39 -23.10 -15.01
C ARG A 39 17.30 -24.54 -14.51
N GLY A 40 17.31 -25.48 -15.44
CA GLY A 40 18.02 -26.74 -15.24
C GLY A 40 19.37 -26.59 -15.92
N VAL A 41 20.48 -26.83 -15.23
CA VAL A 41 21.73 -27.40 -15.79
C VAL A 41 22.74 -27.62 -14.66
N SER A 42 23.35 -28.82 -14.73
CA SER A 42 24.52 -29.31 -14.01
C SER A 42 25.76 -28.41 -14.23
N VAL A 43 26.54 -28.23 -13.17
CA VAL A 43 27.74 -27.38 -13.12
C VAL A 43 28.98 -28.17 -13.60
N ARG A 44 29.78 -27.58 -14.49
CA ARG A 44 31.20 -27.93 -14.66
C ARG A 44 32.06 -26.67 -14.79
N ALA A 45 33.25 -26.76 -14.20
CA ALA A 45 34.05 -25.66 -13.70
C ALA A 45 35.05 -25.02 -14.71
N LEU A 46 35.48 -23.82 -14.29
CA LEU A 46 36.47 -22.87 -14.78
C LEU A 46 37.74 -23.35 -15.52
N ALA A 47 38.25 -22.46 -16.39
CA ALA A 47 39.68 -22.13 -16.48
C ALA A 47 39.89 -20.63 -16.82
N LEU A 48 40.79 -19.98 -16.07
CA LEU A 48 41.26 -18.59 -16.22
C LEU A 48 42.46 -18.52 -17.18
N ALA A 49 42.59 -17.42 -17.94
CA ALA A 49 43.76 -17.11 -18.76
C ALA A 49 44.36 -15.72 -18.40
N PRO A 50 45.70 -15.52 -18.47
CA PRO A 50 46.40 -14.39 -17.87
C PRO A 50 46.59 -13.19 -18.80
N SER A 51 46.80 -12.00 -18.21
CA SER A 51 47.07 -10.71 -18.86
C SER A 51 48.51 -10.56 -19.39
N PRO A 52 48.76 -9.83 -20.49
CA PRO A 52 50.10 -9.38 -20.84
C PRO A 52 50.44 -7.96 -20.35
N ARG A 53 51.75 -7.77 -20.23
CA ARG A 53 52.54 -6.72 -19.56
C ARG A 53 52.50 -5.33 -20.19
N GLN A 54 52.80 -4.35 -19.34
CA GLN A 54 53.18 -2.98 -19.69
C GLN A 54 54.57 -2.92 -20.34
N GLU A 55 54.70 -2.17 -21.44
CA GLU A 55 55.95 -1.57 -21.88
C GLU A 55 55.74 -0.08 -22.11
N GLY A 56 56.63 0.73 -21.54
CA GLY A 56 56.60 2.18 -21.59
C GLY A 56 57.30 2.74 -22.83
N ILE A 57 56.79 3.85 -23.35
CA ILE A 57 57.46 4.66 -24.37
C ILE A 57 57.28 6.16 -24.07
N SER A 58 58.41 6.78 -23.68
CA SER A 58 58.93 8.11 -24.03
C SER A 58 57.97 9.31 -24.19
N VAL A 59 58.08 10.24 -23.24
CA VAL A 59 57.60 11.63 -23.30
C VAL A 59 58.27 12.41 -24.45
N ARG A 60 57.48 12.94 -25.39
CA ARG A 60 57.87 14.07 -26.23
C ARG A 60 56.90 15.22 -25.99
N GLN A 61 57.45 16.33 -25.48
CA GLN A 61 56.78 17.62 -25.46
C GLN A 61 56.51 18.06 -26.90
N ALA A 62 55.24 18.30 -27.22
CA ALA A 62 54.85 19.10 -28.37
C ALA A 62 53.82 20.12 -27.90
N ASN A 63 54.23 21.39 -27.94
CA ASN A 63 53.39 22.55 -27.71
C ASN A 63 52.17 22.50 -28.63
N PHE A 64 50.97 22.53 -28.06
CA PHE A 64 49.77 22.81 -28.85
C PHE A 64 48.97 23.96 -28.25
N SER A 65 48.71 24.90 -29.14
CA SER A 65 48.08 26.20 -28.96
C SER A 65 46.73 26.12 -28.24
N THR A 66 46.52 27.08 -27.35
CA THR A 66 45.25 27.33 -26.66
C THR A 66 44.13 27.63 -27.64
N ASN A 67 43.23 26.67 -27.86
CA ASN A 67 41.86 26.94 -28.26
C ASN A 67 40.96 26.59 -27.07
N ALA A 68 40.61 27.60 -26.29
CA ALA A 68 39.59 27.50 -25.26
C ALA A 68 38.23 27.29 -25.93
N THR A 69 37.86 26.04 -26.21
CA THR A 69 36.46 25.67 -26.31
C THR A 69 35.88 25.75 -24.91
N ALA A 70 35.03 26.77 -24.69
CA ALA A 70 34.23 26.89 -23.49
C ALA A 70 33.47 25.57 -23.25
N VAL A 71 33.89 24.83 -22.23
CA VAL A 71 33.08 23.77 -21.65
C VAL A 71 31.89 24.50 -21.04
N ALA A 72 30.75 24.47 -21.72
CA ALA A 72 29.49 24.90 -21.15
C ALA A 72 29.25 24.03 -19.92
N THR A 73 29.53 24.58 -18.75
CA THR A 73 29.08 24.03 -17.47
C THR A 73 27.57 24.05 -17.52
N ALA A 74 26.97 22.90 -17.85
CA ALA A 74 25.54 22.71 -17.70
C ALA A 74 25.21 22.95 -16.22
N GLY A 75 24.58 24.08 -15.93
CA GLY A 75 24.00 24.33 -14.62
C GLY A 75 22.98 23.24 -14.27
N PRO A 76 22.57 23.15 -13.00
CA PRO A 76 21.52 22.21 -12.60
C PRO A 76 20.31 22.44 -13.51
N ARG A 77 19.90 21.38 -14.20
CA ARG A 77 18.78 21.39 -15.13
C ARG A 77 17.54 21.70 -14.31
N VAL A 78 17.07 22.95 -14.38
CA VAL A 78 15.81 23.37 -13.76
C VAL A 78 14.73 22.45 -14.34
N GLU A 79 14.11 21.65 -13.47
CA GLU A 79 13.04 20.74 -13.83
C GLU A 79 11.94 21.52 -14.55
N ASN A 80 11.42 20.98 -15.65
CA ASN A 80 10.31 21.61 -16.33
C ASN A 80 9.06 21.32 -15.49
N GLU A 81 8.43 22.33 -14.86
CA GLU A 81 7.20 22.17 -14.07
C GLU A 81 6.10 21.36 -14.80
N ALA A 82 6.14 21.37 -16.12
CA ALA A 82 5.33 20.53 -17.01
C ALA A 82 5.43 19.01 -16.72
N ASP A 83 6.60 18.51 -16.29
CA ASP A 83 6.84 17.08 -16.02
C ASP A 83 6.16 16.62 -14.72
N LEU A 84 6.27 17.39 -13.63
CA LEU A 84 5.63 17.06 -12.36
C LEU A 84 4.09 17.11 -12.45
N ASN A 85 3.56 18.11 -13.15
CA ASN A 85 2.13 18.22 -13.41
C ASN A 85 1.61 17.04 -14.25
N GLN A 86 2.36 16.64 -15.28
CA GLN A 86 2.00 15.47 -16.09
C GLN A 86 2.02 14.17 -15.26
N ARG A 87 3.01 14.00 -14.38
CA ARG A 87 3.10 12.84 -13.49
C ARG A 87 1.93 12.78 -12.51
N HIS A 88 1.58 13.91 -11.90
CA HIS A 88 0.39 14.00 -11.07
C HIS A 88 -0.88 13.66 -11.88
N HIS A 89 -1.03 14.22 -13.09
CA HIS A 89 -2.15 13.91 -13.97
C HIS A 89 -2.24 12.43 -14.33
N ASN A 90 -1.12 11.76 -14.62
CA ASN A 90 -1.08 10.33 -14.90
C ASN A 90 -1.55 9.50 -13.71
N VAL A 91 -1.06 9.81 -12.49
CA VAL A 91 -1.49 9.13 -11.27
C VAL A 91 -2.98 9.36 -11.02
N SER A 92 -3.43 10.61 -11.12
CA SER A 92 -4.84 10.99 -10.93
C SER A 92 -5.76 10.40 -12.00
N GLY A 93 -5.26 10.12 -13.21
CA GLY A 93 -5.99 9.44 -14.27
C GLY A 93 -6.35 7.99 -13.92
N TYR A 94 -5.49 7.29 -13.16
CA TYR A 94 -5.78 5.95 -12.64
C TYR A 94 -6.51 5.99 -11.30
N PHE A 95 -6.15 6.94 -10.44
CA PHE A 95 -6.66 7.08 -9.07
C PHE A 95 -7.07 8.54 -8.81
N PRO A 96 -8.33 8.92 -9.12
CA PRO A 96 -8.77 10.32 -9.02
C PRO A 96 -8.69 10.93 -7.62
N SER A 97 -8.68 10.11 -6.56
CA SER A 97 -8.52 10.57 -5.18
C SER A 97 -7.07 10.74 -4.75
N ALA A 98 -6.08 10.47 -5.60
CA ALA A 98 -4.67 10.47 -5.24
C ALA A 98 -4.19 11.83 -4.72
N LEU A 99 -3.59 11.81 -3.54
CA LEU A 99 -2.93 12.93 -2.89
C LEU A 99 -1.44 12.60 -2.76
N GLY A 100 -0.56 13.61 -2.79
CA GLY A 100 0.82 13.41 -2.37
C GLY A 100 0.85 12.93 -0.92
N VAL A 101 1.80 12.06 -0.55
CA VAL A 101 1.80 11.40 0.77
C VAL A 101 1.78 12.38 1.95
N ASP A 102 2.46 13.52 1.83
CA ASP A 102 2.47 14.57 2.86
C ASP A 102 1.13 15.31 2.95
N ASP A 103 0.49 15.61 1.81
CA ASP A 103 -0.85 16.21 1.78
C ASP A 103 -1.89 15.23 2.37
N PHE A 104 -1.80 13.95 2.02
CA PHE A 104 -2.61 12.90 2.61
C PHE A 104 -2.50 12.88 4.13
N MET A 105 -1.28 12.83 4.69
CA MET A 105 -1.07 12.78 6.13
C MET A 105 -1.52 14.05 6.84
N ALA A 106 -1.25 15.23 6.26
CA ALA A 106 -1.71 16.51 6.78
C ALA A 106 -3.24 16.55 6.91
N ARG A 107 -3.97 16.09 5.88
CA ARG A 107 -5.43 16.04 5.90
C ARG A 107 -5.96 15.01 6.89
N VAL A 108 -5.29 13.86 7.04
CA VAL A 108 -5.64 12.86 8.05
C VAL A 108 -5.49 13.43 9.45
N GLU A 109 -4.36 14.06 9.77
CA GLU A 109 -4.12 14.68 11.08
C GLU A 109 -5.18 15.75 11.40
N VAL A 110 -5.43 16.66 10.46
CA VAL A 110 -6.47 17.70 10.58
C VAL A 110 -7.84 17.08 10.83
N ALA A 111 -8.24 16.10 10.02
CA ALA A 111 -9.57 15.50 10.13
C ALA A 111 -9.72 14.73 11.46
N LEU A 112 -8.72 13.95 11.84
CA LEU A 112 -8.76 13.10 13.04
C LEU A 112 -8.65 13.92 14.34
N SER A 113 -7.90 15.03 14.34
CA SER A 113 -7.84 15.95 15.48
C SER A 113 -9.21 16.54 15.83
N GLY A 114 -10.05 16.81 14.82
CA GLY A 114 -11.43 17.24 15.02
C GLY A 114 -12.31 16.24 15.77
N PHE A 115 -11.94 14.96 15.76
CA PHE A 115 -12.62 13.89 16.49
C PHE A 115 -11.86 13.46 17.76
N GLY A 116 -10.87 14.24 18.19
CA GLY A 116 -10.12 14.00 19.43
C GLY A 116 -9.04 12.92 19.30
N PHE A 117 -8.62 12.54 18.10
CA PHE A 117 -7.46 11.68 17.89
C PHE A 117 -6.21 12.54 17.69
N THR A 118 -5.19 12.33 18.50
CA THR A 118 -3.89 12.98 18.40
C THR A 118 -2.78 11.94 18.47
N GLY A 119 -1.55 12.33 18.10
CA GLY A 119 -0.38 11.45 18.25
C GLY A 119 -0.06 11.06 19.69
N GLU A 120 -0.56 11.82 20.68
CA GLU A 120 -0.30 11.58 22.10
C GLU A 120 -1.31 10.61 22.74
N ASN A 121 -2.53 10.53 22.21
CA ASN A 121 -3.60 9.73 22.81
C ASN A 121 -4.03 8.53 21.96
N SER A 122 -3.51 8.39 20.74
CA SER A 122 -3.93 7.37 19.78
C SER A 122 -2.77 6.47 19.41
N ILE A 123 -3.03 5.15 19.34
CA ILE A 123 -2.09 4.22 18.72
C ILE A 123 -2.49 3.94 17.27
N ALA A 124 -1.51 4.04 16.36
CA ALA A 124 -1.69 3.62 14.98
C ALA A 124 -1.43 2.12 14.82
N MET A 125 -2.28 1.46 14.04
CA MET A 125 -2.09 0.11 13.53
C MET A 125 -1.96 0.15 12.02
N THR A 126 -0.83 -0.30 11.49
CA THR A 126 -0.46 -0.13 10.08
C THR A 126 -0.39 -1.48 9.37
N ASN A 127 -1.16 -1.65 8.29
CA ASN A 127 -1.18 -2.84 7.45
C ASN A 127 -0.84 -2.49 6.01
N LEU A 128 0.38 -2.82 5.60
CA LEU A 128 0.91 -2.61 4.26
C LEU A 128 1.36 -3.92 3.61
N CYS A 129 1.83 -3.85 2.37
CA CYS A 129 2.58 -4.95 1.78
C CYS A 129 3.92 -5.16 2.52
N ARG A 130 4.46 -6.39 2.54
CA ARG A 130 5.82 -6.65 3.05
C ARG A 130 6.95 -6.06 2.19
N ASP A 131 6.61 -5.52 1.02
CA ASP A 131 7.56 -4.90 0.10
C ASP A 131 8.20 -3.66 0.73
N GLU A 132 9.53 -3.51 0.61
CA GLU A 132 10.29 -2.46 1.30
C GLU A 132 9.91 -1.05 0.87
N VAL A 133 9.36 -0.91 -0.34
CA VAL A 133 8.95 0.38 -0.91
C VAL A 133 7.78 1.02 -0.16
N THR A 134 7.05 0.23 0.63
CA THR A 134 5.93 0.72 1.45
C THR A 134 6.37 1.51 2.68
N THR A 135 7.66 1.45 3.02
CA THR A 135 8.23 2.07 4.23
C THR A 135 7.99 3.58 4.31
N VAL A 136 7.96 4.31 3.19
CA VAL A 136 7.75 5.77 3.22
C VAL A 136 6.41 6.15 3.88
N LEU A 137 5.31 5.47 3.52
CA LEU A 137 4.01 5.73 4.13
C LEU A 137 3.99 5.31 5.61
N LYS A 138 4.63 4.19 5.94
CA LYS A 138 4.80 3.73 7.33
C LYS A 138 5.49 4.79 8.18
N ASP A 139 6.63 5.31 7.73
CA ASP A 139 7.42 6.29 8.46
C ASP A 139 6.64 7.60 8.65
N LYS A 140 5.85 8.01 7.65
CA LYS A 140 4.99 9.19 7.75
C LYS A 140 3.86 8.99 8.77
N ILE A 141 3.23 7.81 8.82
CA ILE A 141 2.25 7.47 9.87
C ILE A 141 2.91 7.49 11.25
N GLU A 142 4.08 6.86 11.39
CA GLU A 142 4.80 6.78 12.67
C GLU A 142 5.33 8.14 13.12
N SER A 143 5.59 9.06 12.20
CA SER A 143 5.96 10.44 12.55
C SER A 143 4.83 11.22 13.24
N VAL A 144 3.57 10.87 12.96
CA VAL A 144 2.38 11.53 13.54
C VAL A 144 1.90 10.80 14.79
N PHE A 145 1.81 9.47 14.76
CA PHE A 145 1.19 8.67 15.82
C PHE A 145 2.19 7.90 16.71
N GLY A 146 3.48 8.20 16.57
CA GLY A 146 4.54 7.45 17.26
C GLY A 146 4.69 6.03 16.71
N GLY A 147 5.31 5.14 17.49
CA GLY A 147 5.54 3.75 17.09
C GLY A 147 4.23 3.02 16.78
N SER A 148 4.06 2.59 15.52
CA SER A 148 2.84 1.91 15.08
C SER A 148 2.91 0.39 15.26
N PHE A 149 1.77 -0.24 15.54
CA PHE A 149 1.65 -1.70 15.53
C PHE A 149 1.48 -2.19 14.09
N ASN A 150 2.50 -2.85 13.55
CA ASN A 150 2.54 -3.21 12.12
C ASN A 150 2.08 -4.66 11.87
N THR A 151 1.16 -4.88 10.93
CA THR A 151 0.62 -6.21 10.60
C THR A 151 0.73 -6.60 9.13
N ASN A 152 1.79 -6.12 8.49
CA ASN A 152 2.03 -6.28 7.05
C ASN A 152 1.97 -7.74 6.59
N GLY A 153 1.55 -7.94 5.34
CA GLY A 153 1.49 -9.24 4.66
C GLY A 153 1.66 -9.09 3.15
N LEU A 154 1.86 -10.18 2.40
CA LEU A 154 1.93 -10.11 0.93
C LEU A 154 0.69 -9.42 0.33
N GLY A 155 0.88 -8.40 -0.50
CA GLY A 155 -0.22 -7.62 -1.07
C GLY A 155 -1.13 -6.97 -0.03
N ALA A 156 -0.61 -6.70 1.18
CA ALA A 156 -1.33 -6.19 2.35
C ALA A 156 -2.43 -7.13 2.87
N VAL A 157 -2.30 -8.45 2.66
CA VAL A 157 -3.24 -9.43 3.19
C VAL A 157 -3.20 -9.50 4.72
N LEU A 158 -4.35 -9.31 5.36
CA LEU A 158 -4.48 -9.42 6.82
C LEU A 158 -4.50 -10.89 7.29
N THR A 159 -3.38 -11.35 7.84
CA THR A 159 -3.20 -12.69 8.45
C THR A 159 -2.96 -12.66 9.96
N CYS A 160 -2.72 -11.49 10.56
CA CYS A 160 -2.54 -11.31 12.01
C CYS A 160 -3.74 -11.78 12.85
N GLY A 161 -4.94 -11.82 12.25
CA GLY A 161 -6.15 -12.30 12.88
C GLY A 161 -6.63 -11.42 14.02
N VAL A 162 -7.68 -11.87 14.71
CA VAL A 162 -8.25 -11.15 15.86
C VAL A 162 -7.27 -11.12 17.04
N THR A 163 -6.45 -12.16 17.19
CA THR A 163 -5.41 -12.23 18.23
C THR A 163 -4.32 -11.19 18.00
N GLY A 164 -3.81 -11.06 16.77
CA GLY A 164 -2.81 -10.03 16.45
C GLY A 164 -3.38 -8.62 16.57
N MET A 165 -4.61 -8.38 16.13
CA MET A 165 -5.29 -7.10 16.35
C MET A 165 -5.48 -6.80 17.85
N GLY A 166 -5.92 -7.80 18.63
CA GLY A 166 -6.10 -7.66 20.08
C GLY A 166 -4.80 -7.35 20.83
N ALA A 167 -3.67 -7.92 20.39
CA ALA A 167 -2.35 -7.57 20.92
C ALA A 167 -1.97 -6.11 20.63
N GLY A 168 -2.37 -5.57 19.47
CA GLY A 168 -2.23 -4.15 19.17
C GLY A 168 -3.13 -3.25 20.02
N PHE A 169 -4.31 -3.75 20.45
CA PHE A 169 -5.26 -2.95 21.23
C PHE A 169 -4.78 -2.68 22.65
N SER A 170 -4.09 -3.62 23.29
CA SER A 170 -3.55 -3.42 24.64
C SER A 170 -2.49 -2.32 24.78
N HIS A 171 -2.12 -1.62 23.71
CA HIS A 171 -1.03 -0.65 23.68
C HIS A 171 -1.50 0.81 23.50
N SER A 172 -2.81 1.07 23.36
CA SER A 172 -3.29 2.45 23.24
C SER A 172 -3.18 3.19 24.58
N PRO A 173 -2.74 4.46 24.60
CA PRO A 173 -2.86 5.29 25.78
C PRO A 173 -4.31 5.42 26.22
N VAL A 174 -4.56 5.32 27.53
CA VAL A 174 -5.87 5.62 28.09
C VAL A 174 -5.89 7.12 28.44
N SER A 175 -6.63 7.90 27.66
CA SER A 175 -6.83 9.34 27.90
C SER A 175 -8.29 9.59 28.25
N ASN A 176 -8.54 10.23 29.41
CA ASN A 176 -9.89 10.47 29.93
C ASN A 176 -10.77 9.21 30.00
N GLY A 177 -10.17 8.07 30.33
CA GLY A 177 -10.87 6.78 30.45
C GLY A 177 -11.27 6.14 29.12
N LYS A 178 -10.78 6.66 27.98
CA LYS A 178 -11.02 6.10 26.64
C LYS A 178 -9.70 5.78 25.93
N GLU A 179 -9.75 4.75 25.11
CA GLU A 179 -8.67 4.36 24.21
C GLU A 179 -8.99 4.85 22.80
N HIS A 180 -7.96 5.25 22.05
CA HIS A 180 -8.08 5.70 20.67
C HIS A 180 -7.19 4.85 19.76
N TYR A 181 -7.77 4.33 18.67
CA TYR A 181 -7.08 3.49 17.71
C TYR A 181 -7.22 4.05 16.30
N VAL A 182 -6.13 4.12 15.54
CA VAL A 182 -6.15 4.54 14.13
C VAL A 182 -5.63 3.41 13.26
N PHE A 183 -6.50 2.84 12.42
CA PHE A 183 -6.15 1.75 11.51
C PHE A 183 -5.84 2.27 10.11
N PHE A 184 -4.65 1.95 9.63
CA PHE A 184 -4.15 2.24 8.30
C PHE A 184 -4.04 0.95 7.49
N ALA A 185 -4.67 0.87 6.33
CA ALA A 185 -4.58 -0.32 5.47
C ALA A 185 -4.49 0.02 3.98
N PHE A 186 -3.36 -0.33 3.35
CA PHE A 186 -3.07 0.02 1.96
C PHE A 186 -2.40 -1.14 1.22
N PRO A 187 -3.03 -1.74 0.20
CA PRO A 187 -2.27 -2.33 -0.89
C PRO A 187 -1.48 -1.24 -1.62
N HIS A 188 -0.52 -1.65 -2.43
CA HIS A 188 0.35 -0.71 -3.14
C HIS A 188 0.51 -1.06 -4.62
N ILE A 189 0.88 -0.06 -5.41
CA ILE A 189 1.14 -0.19 -6.85
C ILE A 189 2.26 0.76 -7.28
N GLY A 190 3.10 0.33 -8.23
CA GLY A 190 4.06 1.19 -8.91
C GLY A 190 3.44 1.81 -10.16
N ILE A 191 3.63 3.10 -10.37
CA ILE A 191 3.38 3.79 -11.63
C ILE A 191 4.59 4.69 -11.82
N ASN A 192 5.61 4.30 -12.58
CA ASN A 192 6.86 5.06 -12.60
C ASN A 192 6.72 6.45 -13.25
N SER A 193 7.79 7.23 -13.27
CA SER A 193 7.81 8.59 -13.84
C SER A 193 7.40 8.65 -15.31
N ALA A 194 7.57 7.56 -16.07
CA ALA A 194 7.11 7.45 -17.46
C ALA A 194 5.64 7.04 -17.61
N GLY A 195 4.92 6.78 -16.50
CA GLY A 195 3.54 6.33 -16.50
C GLY A 195 3.36 4.82 -16.67
N GLU A 196 4.44 4.02 -16.64
CA GLU A 196 4.34 2.57 -16.77
C GLU A 196 3.76 1.96 -15.49
N VAL A 197 2.58 1.35 -15.60
CA VAL A 197 1.88 0.70 -14.49
C VAL A 197 2.53 -0.63 -14.13
N GLY A 198 2.74 -0.83 -12.83
CA GLY A 198 3.33 -2.02 -12.23
C GLY A 198 4.85 -2.04 -12.19
N ALA A 199 5.52 -1.09 -12.87
CA ALA A 199 6.97 -1.03 -12.94
C ALA A 199 7.55 -0.15 -11.83
N ILE A 200 8.66 -0.61 -11.23
CA ILE A 200 9.43 0.18 -10.26
C ILE A 200 10.93 -0.11 -10.40
N THR A 201 11.73 0.95 -10.47
CA THR A 201 13.20 0.87 -10.46
C THR A 201 13.68 0.81 -9.02
N ARG A 202 14.53 -0.15 -8.68
CA ARG A 202 15.05 -0.33 -7.31
C ARG A 202 16.55 -0.04 -7.27
N PRO A 203 17.07 0.56 -6.18
CA PRO A 203 18.51 0.80 -6.02
C PRO A 203 19.32 -0.49 -6.23
N GLY A 204 20.41 -0.40 -7.00
CA GLY A 204 21.31 -1.53 -7.25
C GLY A 204 20.75 -2.64 -8.13
N ARG A 205 19.58 -2.47 -8.77
CA ARG A 205 18.97 -3.46 -9.66
C ARG A 205 19.08 -3.00 -11.13
N PRO A 206 19.67 -3.80 -12.03
CA PRO A 206 19.82 -3.41 -13.44
C PRO A 206 18.51 -3.47 -14.23
N VAL A 207 17.54 -4.25 -13.76
CA VAL A 207 16.26 -4.46 -14.45
C VAL A 207 15.13 -3.95 -13.55
N LYS A 208 14.18 -3.24 -14.18
CA LYS A 208 12.93 -2.81 -13.56
C LYS A 208 12.24 -4.01 -12.90
N SER A 209 11.73 -3.79 -11.71
CA SER A 209 10.99 -4.79 -10.93
C SER A 209 9.49 -4.47 -10.92
N CYS A 210 8.71 -5.23 -10.16
CA CYS A 210 7.26 -5.04 -10.06
C CYS A 210 6.82 -4.51 -8.68
N ALA A 211 5.73 -3.74 -8.66
CA ALA A 211 5.01 -3.34 -7.45
C ALA A 211 3.50 -3.26 -7.74
N CYS A 212 2.62 -4.01 -7.06
CA CYS A 212 2.88 -5.09 -6.11
C CYS A 212 3.14 -6.43 -6.82
N GLY A 213 4.24 -7.13 -6.50
CA GLY A 213 4.55 -8.43 -7.10
C GLY A 213 3.51 -9.52 -6.81
N ALA A 214 2.96 -9.56 -5.59
CA ALA A 214 1.92 -10.53 -5.23
C ALA A 214 0.61 -10.29 -5.98
N LEU A 215 0.19 -9.02 -6.13
CA LEU A 215 -1.01 -8.67 -6.89
C LEU A 215 -0.84 -8.90 -8.39
N GLN A 216 0.34 -8.61 -8.94
CA GLN A 216 0.67 -8.91 -10.33
C GLN A 216 0.59 -10.41 -10.61
N LYS A 217 1.12 -11.26 -9.71
CA LYS A 217 1.03 -12.72 -9.80
C LYS A 217 -0.44 -13.18 -9.72
N CYS A 218 -1.21 -12.65 -8.77
CA CYS A 218 -2.65 -12.93 -8.66
C CYS A 218 -3.40 -12.58 -9.94
N LEU A 219 -3.13 -11.42 -10.54
CA LEU A 219 -3.76 -10.95 -11.77
C LEU A 219 -3.52 -11.92 -12.93
N ILE A 220 -2.27 -12.32 -13.14
CA ILE A 220 -1.89 -13.26 -14.21
C ILE A 220 -2.62 -14.59 -14.03
N GLU A 221 -2.58 -15.16 -12.83
CA GLU A 221 -3.21 -16.45 -12.55
C GLU A 221 -4.74 -16.39 -12.62
N LEU A 222 -5.37 -15.33 -12.12
CA LEU A 222 -6.83 -15.16 -12.22
C LEU A 222 -7.31 -14.98 -13.66
N LYS A 223 -6.52 -14.30 -14.51
CA LYS A 223 -6.80 -14.20 -15.95
C LYS A 223 -6.70 -15.55 -16.65
N ALA A 224 -5.68 -16.33 -16.33
CA ALA A 224 -5.41 -17.61 -16.98
C ALA A 224 -6.37 -18.72 -16.51
N GLU A 225 -6.70 -18.75 -15.21
CA GLU A 225 -7.43 -19.86 -14.58
C GLU A 225 -8.90 -19.56 -14.33
N GLY A 226 -9.29 -18.28 -14.36
CA GLY A 226 -10.56 -17.78 -13.82
C GLY A 226 -10.58 -17.73 -12.28
N TYR A 227 -11.64 -17.15 -11.71
CA TYR A 227 -11.80 -17.06 -10.25
C TYR A 227 -12.26 -18.38 -9.61
N SER A 228 -12.96 -19.25 -10.34
CA SER A 228 -13.66 -20.43 -9.78
C SER A 228 -12.73 -21.39 -9.05
N LYS A 229 -11.53 -21.68 -9.60
CA LYS A 229 -10.55 -22.58 -8.98
C LYS A 229 -9.99 -22.04 -7.66
N ASN A 230 -9.98 -20.72 -7.52
CA ASN A 230 -9.40 -20.00 -6.39
C ASN A 230 -10.46 -19.51 -5.38
N CYS A 231 -11.76 -19.64 -5.71
CA CYS A 231 -12.88 -19.42 -4.80
C CYS A 231 -13.04 -20.56 -3.76
N LYS A 232 -11.96 -20.93 -3.08
CA LYS A 232 -11.98 -21.94 -2.02
C LYS A 232 -12.71 -21.41 -0.78
N VAL A 233 -13.19 -22.34 0.04
CA VAL A 233 -13.79 -22.01 1.34
C VAL A 233 -12.77 -21.30 2.25
N PRO A 234 -13.17 -20.29 3.05
CA PRO A 234 -12.28 -19.66 4.02
C PRO A 234 -11.69 -20.68 5.00
N GLY A 235 -10.41 -20.51 5.37
CA GLY A 235 -9.69 -21.40 6.28
C GLY A 235 -8.67 -22.31 5.60
N VAL A 236 -8.78 -22.52 4.28
CA VAL A 236 -7.82 -23.32 3.50
C VAL A 236 -6.70 -22.44 2.97
N HIS A 237 -5.46 -22.93 3.03
CA HIS A 237 -4.29 -22.28 2.44
C HIS A 237 -3.29 -23.33 1.94
N ASP A 238 -2.40 -22.92 1.06
CA ASP A 238 -1.22 -23.71 0.69
C ASP A 238 -0.19 -23.61 1.83
N PRO A 239 0.27 -24.73 2.42
CA PRO A 239 1.29 -24.70 3.47
C PRO A 239 2.61 -24.07 3.05
N LEU A 240 2.96 -24.14 1.76
CA LEU A 240 4.22 -23.57 1.24
C LEU A 240 4.10 -22.09 0.86
N ASP A 241 2.88 -21.60 0.66
CA ASP A 241 2.62 -20.21 0.28
C ASP A 241 1.35 -19.66 0.98
N PRO A 242 1.34 -19.60 2.33
CA PRO A 242 0.13 -19.33 3.10
C PRO A 242 -0.42 -17.93 2.82
N GLU A 243 0.42 -16.88 2.86
CA GLU A 243 -0.04 -15.50 2.62
C GLU A 243 -0.57 -15.31 1.21
N TYR A 244 0.17 -15.79 0.20
CA TYR A 244 -0.23 -15.65 -1.20
C TYR A 244 -1.51 -16.42 -1.49
N SER A 245 -1.62 -17.67 -1.05
CA SER A 245 -2.82 -18.48 -1.29
C SER A 245 -4.04 -17.90 -0.58
N ILE A 246 -3.90 -17.37 0.63
CA ILE A 246 -4.99 -16.66 1.33
C ILE A 246 -5.37 -15.38 0.58
N LEU A 247 -4.40 -14.57 0.13
CA LEU A 247 -4.62 -13.37 -0.66
C LEU A 247 -5.40 -13.69 -1.94
N LYS A 248 -4.87 -14.60 -2.77
CA LYS A 248 -5.46 -15.00 -4.06
C LYS A 248 -6.89 -15.51 -3.88
N GLN A 249 -7.14 -16.33 -2.86
CA GLN A 249 -8.49 -16.84 -2.59
C GLN A 249 -9.45 -15.75 -2.11
N ARG A 250 -8.99 -14.80 -1.29
CA ARG A 250 -9.82 -13.65 -0.86
C ARG A 250 -10.18 -12.77 -2.06
N LEU A 251 -9.21 -12.46 -2.92
CA LEU A 251 -9.44 -11.73 -4.16
C LEU A 251 -10.40 -12.47 -5.09
N ALA A 252 -10.21 -13.77 -5.32
CA ALA A 252 -11.11 -14.57 -6.15
C ALA A 252 -12.56 -14.54 -5.65
N ARG A 253 -12.77 -14.68 -4.32
CA ARG A 253 -14.10 -14.56 -3.72
C ARG A 253 -14.68 -13.16 -3.91
N ARG A 254 -13.86 -12.12 -3.84
CA ARG A 254 -14.30 -10.74 -4.07
C ARG A 254 -14.64 -10.47 -5.53
N VAL A 255 -13.83 -10.96 -6.48
CA VAL A 255 -14.12 -10.93 -7.92
C VAL A 255 -15.49 -11.56 -8.18
N ARG A 256 -15.75 -12.75 -7.64
CA ARG A 256 -17.06 -13.41 -7.76
C ARG A 256 -18.19 -12.58 -7.13
N TYR A 257 -17.96 -12.03 -5.94
CA TYR A 257 -18.96 -11.24 -5.22
C TYR A 257 -19.35 -9.96 -5.97
N GLU A 258 -18.39 -9.28 -6.59
CA GLU A 258 -18.61 -8.06 -7.39
C GLU A 258 -18.95 -8.36 -8.86
N ASN A 259 -19.10 -9.64 -9.23
CA ASN A 259 -19.37 -10.10 -10.61
C ASN A 259 -18.39 -9.51 -11.66
N ILE A 260 -17.09 -9.50 -11.33
CA ILE A 260 -16.03 -8.96 -12.19
C ILE A 260 -15.53 -10.04 -13.14
N ASP A 261 -15.36 -9.70 -14.42
CA ASP A 261 -14.69 -10.53 -15.42
C ASP A 261 -13.16 -10.44 -15.26
N PRO A 262 -12.47 -11.53 -14.83
CA PRO A 262 -11.02 -11.50 -14.62
C PRO A 262 -10.22 -11.13 -15.87
N THR A 263 -10.72 -11.45 -17.07
CA THR A 263 -9.98 -11.25 -18.33
C THR A 263 -9.76 -9.78 -18.64
N LYS A 264 -10.71 -8.94 -18.22
CA LYS A 264 -10.73 -7.48 -18.40
C LYS A 264 -10.04 -6.72 -17.26
N MET A 265 -9.64 -7.40 -16.19
CA MET A 265 -8.93 -6.75 -15.09
C MET A 265 -7.53 -6.30 -15.53
N ASP A 266 -7.00 -5.32 -14.84
CA ASP A 266 -5.64 -4.83 -14.96
C ASP A 266 -5.03 -4.65 -13.57
N LEU A 267 -3.79 -4.19 -13.50
CA LEU A 267 -3.12 -4.05 -12.20
C LEU A 267 -3.78 -2.96 -11.33
N VAL A 268 -4.32 -1.91 -11.94
CA VAL A 268 -5.02 -0.83 -11.24
C VAL A 268 -6.30 -1.38 -10.58
N SER A 269 -7.13 -2.07 -11.34
CA SER A 269 -8.41 -2.63 -10.86
C SER A 269 -8.23 -3.74 -9.84
N ILE A 270 -7.25 -4.65 -9.98
CA ILE A 270 -6.99 -5.66 -8.93
C ILE A 270 -6.44 -5.03 -7.65
N THR A 271 -5.66 -3.94 -7.74
CA THR A 271 -5.17 -3.21 -6.56
C THR A 271 -6.32 -2.51 -5.84
N GLY A 272 -7.24 -1.88 -6.58
CA GLY A 272 -8.48 -1.33 -6.01
C GLY A 272 -9.38 -2.43 -5.42
N LEU A 273 -9.44 -3.62 -6.04
CA LEU A 273 -10.15 -4.77 -5.47
C LEU A 273 -9.52 -5.27 -4.17
N ALA A 274 -8.19 -5.26 -4.08
CA ALA A 274 -7.44 -5.63 -2.88
C ALA A 274 -7.77 -4.68 -1.72
N GLU A 275 -7.82 -3.37 -1.97
CA GLU A 275 -8.24 -2.36 -0.98
C GLU A 275 -9.62 -2.71 -0.41
N ARG A 276 -10.62 -2.89 -1.29
CA ARG A 276 -11.99 -3.23 -0.87
C ARG A 276 -12.08 -4.56 -0.13
N THR A 277 -11.19 -5.49 -0.44
CA THR A 277 -11.11 -6.81 0.22
C THR A 277 -10.54 -6.70 1.63
N ILE A 278 -9.55 -5.83 1.85
CA ILE A 278 -8.91 -5.61 3.15
C ILE A 278 -9.85 -4.85 4.10
N THR A 279 -10.58 -3.84 3.60
CA THR A 279 -11.45 -2.94 4.37
C THR A 279 -12.68 -3.62 5.00
N ASN A 280 -13.05 -4.84 4.60
CA ASN A 280 -14.31 -5.50 4.98
C ASN A 280 -14.31 -6.22 6.35
N LYS A 281 -13.32 -6.03 7.23
CA LYS A 281 -13.29 -6.66 8.56
C LYS A 281 -13.36 -5.62 9.67
N ALA A 282 -14.45 -5.67 10.45
CA ALA A 282 -14.74 -4.72 11.52
C ALA A 282 -14.31 -5.24 12.90
N VAL A 283 -13.87 -4.30 13.74
CA VAL A 283 -13.56 -4.43 15.18
C VAL A 283 -14.83 -4.14 15.98
N ASP A 284 -14.98 -4.68 17.20
CA ASP A 284 -16.09 -4.30 18.09
C ASP A 284 -15.87 -2.88 18.66
N PHE A 285 -16.83 -1.99 18.43
CA PHE A 285 -16.71 -0.55 18.63
C PHE A 285 -17.20 -0.05 19.99
N LYS A 286 -17.58 -0.95 20.92
CA LYS A 286 -18.29 -0.55 22.14
C LYS A 286 -17.42 0.05 23.25
N LYS A 287 -16.09 -0.12 23.20
CA LYS A 287 -15.18 0.27 24.28
C LYS A 287 -14.16 1.35 23.92
N ALA A 288 -14.06 1.73 22.65
CA ALA A 288 -12.99 2.61 22.18
C ALA A 288 -13.41 3.47 21.00
N ASN A 289 -12.71 4.59 20.86
CA ASN A 289 -12.81 5.44 19.68
C ASN A 289 -11.88 4.90 18.60
N ILE A 290 -12.41 4.72 17.40
CA ILE A 290 -11.69 4.08 16.29
C ILE A 290 -11.72 4.98 15.07
N ALA A 291 -10.57 5.18 14.43
CA ALA A 291 -10.46 5.75 13.10
C ALA A 291 -9.96 4.67 12.13
N VAL A 292 -10.53 4.61 10.94
CA VAL A 292 -10.11 3.69 9.87
C VAL A 292 -9.82 4.51 8.63
N VAL A 293 -8.62 4.34 8.09
CA VAL A 293 -8.09 5.05 6.93
C VAL A 293 -7.54 4.01 5.95
N THR A 294 -8.25 3.80 4.84
CA THR A 294 -7.84 2.85 3.79
C THR A 294 -7.70 3.53 2.44
N GLY A 295 -6.93 2.92 1.55
CA GLY A 295 -6.69 3.45 0.22
C GLY A 295 -5.68 2.61 -0.55
N VAL A 296 -5.09 3.19 -1.58
CA VAL A 296 -3.99 2.58 -2.34
C VAL A 296 -2.74 3.45 -2.19
N GLN A 297 -1.61 2.85 -1.80
CA GLN A 297 -0.30 3.51 -1.85
C GLN A 297 0.26 3.41 -3.27
N ILE A 298 0.77 4.52 -3.80
CA ILE A 298 1.22 4.61 -5.19
C ILE A 298 2.65 5.13 -5.23
N HIS A 299 3.55 4.33 -5.80
CA HIS A 299 4.96 4.67 -5.95
C HIS A 299 5.19 5.26 -7.34
N ASN A 300 5.50 6.55 -7.41
CA ASN A 300 5.83 7.24 -8.64
C ASN A 300 7.32 7.54 -8.72
N TRP A 301 8.12 6.49 -8.83
CA TRP A 301 9.58 6.56 -8.80
C TRP A 301 10.17 6.85 -10.17
N ALA A 302 11.34 7.49 -10.18
CA ALA A 302 12.08 7.72 -11.41
C ALA A 302 12.42 6.41 -12.12
N THR A 303 12.39 6.41 -13.45
CA THR A 303 12.84 5.28 -14.27
C THR A 303 14.33 5.01 -14.08
N GLU A 304 15.13 6.05 -13.81
CA GLU A 304 16.56 6.00 -13.55
C GLU A 304 16.89 6.70 -12.24
N LEU A 305 17.47 5.96 -11.29
CA LEU A 305 17.82 6.44 -9.95
C LEU A 305 19.23 7.04 -9.88
N ASP A 306 19.74 7.62 -10.98
CA ASP A 306 21.05 8.26 -10.98
C ASP A 306 20.93 9.77 -10.71
N ALA A 307 21.95 10.35 -10.08
CA ALA A 307 21.95 11.78 -9.74
C ALA A 307 21.94 12.69 -10.99
N ARG A 308 22.12 12.12 -12.19
CA ARG A 308 22.20 12.84 -13.47
C ARG A 308 20.84 12.92 -14.16
N SER A 309 19.94 11.98 -13.89
CA SER A 309 18.58 11.97 -14.42
C SER A 309 17.81 13.19 -13.92
N GLY A 310 18.07 13.59 -12.67
CA GLY A 310 17.42 14.74 -12.03
C GLY A 310 15.91 14.54 -11.85
N VAL A 311 15.39 13.32 -11.99
CA VAL A 311 13.96 13.04 -11.83
C VAL A 311 13.69 12.60 -10.39
N PRO A 312 12.86 13.33 -9.62
CA PRO A 312 12.56 12.96 -8.24
C PRO A 312 11.62 11.75 -8.19
N SER A 313 11.78 10.89 -7.19
CA SER A 313 10.78 9.88 -6.84
C SER A 313 9.71 10.48 -5.93
N LEU A 314 8.44 10.27 -6.28
CA LEU A 314 7.29 10.81 -5.56
C LEU A 314 6.46 9.66 -4.99
N GLU A 315 5.77 9.93 -3.87
CA GLU A 315 4.86 9.00 -3.22
C GLU A 315 3.47 9.61 -3.13
N PHE A 316 2.47 8.82 -3.49
CA PHE A 316 1.06 9.21 -3.45
C PHE A 316 0.24 8.20 -2.66
N VAL A 317 -0.89 8.67 -2.13
CA VAL A 317 -1.92 7.84 -1.51
C VAL A 317 -3.26 8.21 -2.11
N ALA A 318 -3.99 7.22 -2.62
CA ALA A 318 -5.36 7.37 -3.06
C ALA A 318 -6.31 6.85 -1.95
N PRO A 319 -6.81 7.72 -1.05
CA PRO A 319 -7.78 7.33 -0.04
C PRO A 319 -9.04 6.76 -0.69
N ALA A 320 -9.57 5.70 -0.08
CA ALA A 320 -10.77 5.00 -0.50
C ALA A 320 -11.87 5.09 0.56
N LYS A 321 -11.61 4.62 1.79
CA LYS A 321 -12.58 4.69 2.88
C LYS A 321 -11.92 5.28 4.12
N VAL A 322 -12.47 6.41 4.57
CA VAL A 322 -12.05 7.08 5.79
C VAL A 322 -13.27 7.29 6.67
N PHE A 323 -13.24 6.78 7.89
CA PHE A 323 -14.31 6.99 8.85
C PHE A 323 -13.78 6.90 10.28
N VAL A 324 -14.52 7.53 11.19
CA VAL A 324 -14.34 7.40 12.62
C VAL A 324 -15.58 6.78 13.24
N VAL A 325 -15.39 6.11 14.38
CA VAL A 325 -16.43 5.64 15.27
C VAL A 325 -16.09 6.21 16.65
N VAL A 326 -16.83 7.23 17.06
CA VAL A 326 -16.65 7.91 18.36
C VAL A 326 -17.94 7.73 19.15
N ASP A 327 -17.84 7.18 20.35
CA ASP A 327 -19.00 6.90 21.22
C ASP A 327 -20.11 6.11 20.51
N GLY A 328 -19.71 5.08 19.75
CA GLY A 328 -20.61 4.23 18.98
C GLY A 328 -21.23 4.89 17.73
N ARG A 329 -20.93 6.16 17.46
CA ARG A 329 -21.43 6.89 16.28
C ARG A 329 -20.39 6.88 15.17
N LYS A 330 -20.77 6.33 14.01
CA LYS A 330 -19.91 6.25 12.83
C LYS A 330 -20.08 7.47 11.92
N THR A 331 -18.98 8.14 11.62
CA THR A 331 -18.93 9.32 10.74
C THR A 331 -17.91 9.07 9.62
N PHE A 332 -18.36 9.19 8.36
CA PHE A 332 -17.47 9.13 7.20
C PHE A 332 -16.79 10.48 6.98
N ILE A 333 -15.53 10.44 6.57
CA ILE A 333 -14.70 11.62 6.31
C ILE A 333 -14.30 11.61 4.84
N ASP A 334 -14.56 12.71 4.15
CA ASP A 334 -14.09 12.95 2.79
C ASP A 334 -12.83 13.82 2.85
N LEU A 335 -11.66 13.21 2.67
CA LEU A 335 -10.38 13.92 2.73
C LEU A 335 -10.24 14.96 1.61
N SER A 336 -10.98 14.84 0.50
CA SER A 336 -10.93 15.85 -0.57
C SER A 336 -11.46 17.21 -0.11
N ARG A 337 -12.33 17.22 0.91
CA ARG A 337 -12.94 18.42 1.50
C ARG A 337 -12.14 19.01 2.66
N VAL A 338 -11.14 18.28 3.17
CA VAL A 338 -10.22 18.81 4.18
C VAL A 338 -9.30 19.81 3.50
N PRO A 339 -9.25 21.08 3.95
CA PRO A 339 -8.38 22.07 3.36
C PRO A 339 -6.91 21.63 3.42
N THR A 340 -6.16 21.87 2.35
CA THR A 340 -4.71 21.68 2.37
C THR A 340 -4.08 22.71 3.32
N MET A 341 -2.99 22.31 3.98
CA MET A 341 -2.22 23.26 4.76
C MET A 341 -1.41 24.16 3.82
N SER A 342 -1.58 25.47 3.94
CA SER A 342 -0.77 26.42 3.19
C SER A 342 0.71 26.36 3.64
N PRO A 343 1.68 26.69 2.78
CA PRO A 343 3.09 26.77 3.18
C PRO A 343 3.33 27.65 4.41
N ARG A 344 2.54 28.72 4.58
CA ARG A 344 2.59 29.59 5.76
C ARG A 344 2.12 28.86 7.02
N GLN A 345 1.02 28.10 6.95
CA GLN A 345 0.54 27.30 8.08
C GLN A 345 1.58 26.24 8.46
N LEU A 346 2.10 25.50 7.48
CA LEU A 346 3.18 24.53 7.69
C LEU A 346 4.39 25.15 8.39
N GLN A 347 4.82 26.35 7.96
CA GLN A 347 5.96 27.03 8.55
C GLN A 347 5.69 27.55 9.97
N LEU A 348 4.49 28.06 10.26
CA LEU A 348 4.09 28.47 11.61
C LEU A 348 4.04 27.28 12.56
N MET A 349 3.48 26.18 12.08
CA MET A 349 3.37 24.90 12.76
C MET A 349 4.75 24.28 13.06
N ALA A 350 5.64 24.25 12.06
CA ALA A 350 7.03 23.81 12.25
C ALA A 350 7.79 24.69 13.26
N LYS A 351 7.59 26.01 13.24
CA LYS A 351 8.19 26.92 14.24
C LYS A 351 7.65 26.68 15.65
N ALA A 352 6.35 26.42 15.79
CA ALA A 352 5.70 26.15 17.07
C ALA A 352 6.20 24.82 17.70
N SER A 353 6.40 23.78 16.88
CA SER A 353 7.00 22.50 17.31
C SER A 353 8.43 22.65 17.83
N VAL A 354 9.21 23.61 17.29
CA VAL A 354 10.58 23.90 17.73
C VAL A 354 10.62 24.74 19.02
N SER A 355 9.60 25.55 19.30
CA SER A 355 9.60 26.51 20.43
C SER A 355 9.10 25.97 21.78
N GLY A 356 9.13 24.64 21.98
CA GLY A 356 8.75 23.88 23.19
C GLY A 356 8.27 24.68 24.42
N HIS A 357 6.95 24.75 24.63
CA HIS A 357 6.40 25.02 25.95
C HIS A 357 6.50 23.74 26.81
N LYS A 358 7.17 23.86 27.95
CA LYS A 358 7.25 22.83 28.99
C LYS A 358 5.94 22.84 29.78
N ASP A 359 5.03 21.95 29.47
CA ASP A 359 3.94 21.64 30.39
C ASP A 359 4.45 20.62 31.42
N GLU A 360 4.55 21.08 32.66
CA GLU A 360 4.72 20.26 33.86
C GLU A 360 3.37 19.61 34.17
N ASP A 361 3.21 18.35 33.77
CA ASP A 361 2.65 17.27 34.60
C ASP A 361 2.24 16.06 33.75
N GLN A 362 2.52 14.88 34.31
CA GLN A 362 2.07 13.53 33.94
C GLN A 362 2.80 12.77 32.81
N VAL A 363 3.08 11.51 33.13
CA VAL A 363 3.93 10.54 32.45
C VAL A 363 3.32 10.08 31.12
N ALA A 364 4.09 10.06 30.02
CA ALA A 364 3.75 9.30 28.82
C ALA A 364 5.01 8.89 28.03
N ILE A 365 5.08 7.61 27.67
CA ILE A 365 6.12 7.01 26.83
C ILE A 365 5.82 7.38 25.37
N GLY A 366 6.85 7.82 24.62
CA GLY A 366 6.77 7.98 23.16
C GLY A 366 6.64 9.42 22.63
N LYS A 367 7.01 10.46 23.40
CA LYS A 367 7.05 11.84 22.89
C LYS A 367 7.87 11.96 21.60
N THR A 368 7.21 12.03 20.44
CA THR A 368 7.69 12.83 19.33
C THR A 368 7.31 14.29 19.62
N VAL A 369 8.25 15.22 19.43
CA VAL A 369 8.06 16.67 19.70
C VAL A 369 7.18 17.33 18.61
N ALA A 370 6.44 16.56 17.83
CA ALA A 370 5.96 16.96 16.50
C ALA A 370 4.49 16.61 16.19
N GLY A 371 3.64 16.42 17.19
CA GLY A 371 2.20 16.56 16.99
C GLY A 371 1.89 18.04 16.78
N THR A 372 1.62 18.46 15.54
CA THR A 372 1.68 19.89 15.21
C THR A 372 0.34 20.60 15.38
N LEU A 373 -0.76 19.84 15.44
CA LEU A 373 -2.10 20.33 15.78
C LEU A 373 -2.55 19.75 17.12
N LYS A 374 -2.72 20.62 18.13
CA LYS A 374 -3.24 20.20 19.42
C LYS A 374 -4.77 20.10 19.41
N GLU A 375 -5.50 21.05 18.80
CA GLU A 375 -6.97 21.01 18.72
C GLU A 375 -7.52 21.80 17.52
N ILE A 376 -8.46 21.23 16.76
CA ILE A 376 -9.32 21.95 15.81
C ILE A 376 -10.78 21.74 16.27
N PRO A 377 -11.59 22.80 16.49
CA PRO A 377 -12.96 22.65 16.96
C PRO A 377 -13.80 21.79 15.99
N LEU A 378 -14.44 20.74 16.51
CA LEU A 378 -15.27 19.82 15.72
C LEU A 378 -16.32 20.57 14.88
N LYS A 379 -16.95 21.60 15.46
CA LYS A 379 -17.96 22.45 14.79
C LYS A 379 -17.43 23.14 13.52
N TYR A 380 -16.17 23.57 13.55
CA TYR A 380 -15.52 24.17 12.39
C TYR A 380 -15.30 23.15 11.27
N LEU A 381 -14.88 21.92 11.62
CA LEU A 381 -14.66 20.84 10.67
C LEU A 381 -15.96 20.26 10.13
N THR A 382 -16.98 20.03 10.94
CA THR A 382 -18.27 19.47 10.49
C THR A 382 -18.97 20.39 9.50
N GLN A 383 -18.92 21.70 9.73
CA GLN A 383 -19.44 22.72 8.80
C GLN A 383 -18.70 22.71 7.45
N ARG A 384 -17.38 22.49 7.46
CA ARG A 384 -16.54 22.46 6.25
C ARG A 384 -16.63 21.12 5.50
N LEU A 385 -16.75 20.00 6.21
CA LEU A 385 -16.81 18.65 5.63
C LEU A 385 -18.21 18.29 5.11
N GLY A 386 -19.23 19.11 5.41
CA GLY A 386 -20.60 18.91 4.95
C GLY A 386 -21.33 17.81 5.73
N VAL A 387 -21.01 17.65 7.02
CA VAL A 387 -21.74 16.75 7.92
C VAL A 387 -23.13 17.37 8.17
N THR A 388 -24.19 16.65 7.81
CA THR A 388 -25.55 17.19 7.69
C THR A 388 -26.31 17.39 9.00
N LYS A 389 -25.68 17.18 10.18
CA LYS A 389 -26.28 17.43 11.49
C LYS A 389 -25.26 17.96 12.49
N ASP A 390 -25.68 18.95 13.28
CA ASP A 390 -24.89 19.50 14.38
C ASP A 390 -24.75 18.44 15.50
N PRO A 391 -23.56 18.17 16.04
CA PRO A 391 -23.37 17.21 17.14
C PRO A 391 -24.14 17.57 18.41
N GLU A 392 -24.39 18.87 18.64
CA GLU A 392 -25.07 19.41 19.83
C GLU A 392 -26.60 19.17 19.78
N GLU A 393 -27.20 18.98 18.60
CA GLU A 393 -28.64 18.73 18.44
C GLU A 393 -29.05 17.26 18.68
N LEU A 394 -28.10 16.38 19.04
CA LEU A 394 -28.34 14.95 19.31
C LEU A 394 -28.29 14.60 20.81
N THR A 395 -28.58 15.58 21.67
CA THR A 395 -28.99 15.30 23.04
C THR A 395 -30.48 15.03 23.11
N MET A 396 -30.92 14.40 24.20
CA MET A 396 -32.29 14.05 24.61
C MET A 396 -32.68 12.57 24.39
N PRO A 397 -33.59 12.02 25.22
CA PRO A 397 -33.47 11.78 26.66
C PRO A 397 -33.67 10.28 26.98
N GLY A 398 -33.46 9.90 28.24
CA GLY A 398 -33.36 8.52 28.71
C GLY A 398 -34.38 7.52 28.14
N MET A 399 -33.87 6.36 27.72
CA MET A 399 -34.67 5.16 27.52
C MET A 399 -33.89 3.97 28.08
N SER A 400 -34.32 3.52 29.25
CA SER A 400 -33.96 2.25 29.84
C SER A 400 -34.49 1.12 28.98
N TYR A 401 -33.64 0.16 28.63
CA TYR A 401 -34.11 -1.16 28.21
C TYR A 401 -33.42 -2.22 29.06
N THR A 402 -34.21 -2.85 29.92
CA THR A 402 -33.94 -4.11 30.58
C THR A 402 -33.93 -5.24 29.55
N TRP A 403 -32.79 -5.94 29.53
CA TRP A 403 -32.37 -7.21 28.91
C TRP A 403 -33.19 -7.85 27.80
#